data_AF-A0A3D0CF24-F1
#
_entry.id   AF-A0A3D0CF24-F1
#
_cell.length_a   1.000
_cell.length_b   1.000
_cell.length_c   1.000
_cell.angle_alpha   90.00
_cell.angle_beta   90.00
_cell.angle_gamma   90.00
#
_symmetry.space_group_name_H-M   'P 1'
#
loop_
_entity.id
_entity.type
_entity.pdbx_description
1 polymer ?
#
loop_
_entity_poly.entity_id
_entity_poly.type
_entity_poly.pdbx_seq_one_letter_code
_entity_poly.pdbx_strand_id
1 'polypeptide(L)'
;MTTDSKQLLVEQWHTLHNNHETYENYALIIKLIATTITLFAFTFSVATFVTLLILAIFWLQEGIWKTFQQRTANAIIAIEDKLALNEVEQKDESNKPYLLYKQWQDNRPNTKKLIAEYVSNSLKPTVMYPYLPLLLVVIIF
;
A
#
# COMPACT_ATOMS: atom_id res chain seq x y z
N MET A 1 -13.64 21.80 24.26
CA MET A 1 -12.71 21.41 23.18
C MET A 1 -11.76 22.59 22.99
N THR A 2 -10.46 22.44 23.17
CA THR A 2 -9.55 23.43 22.57
C THR A 2 -9.54 23.09 21.09
N THR A 3 -9.75 24.08 20.22
CA THR A 3 -9.70 23.98 18.75
C THR A 3 -8.50 23.16 18.23
N ASP A 4 -7.45 23.09 19.04
CA ASP A 4 -6.18 22.40 18.85
C ASP A 4 -6.28 20.87 18.59
N SER A 5 -7.07 20.10 19.34
CA SER A 5 -7.04 18.62 19.19
C SER A 5 -7.74 18.11 17.94
N LYS A 6 -8.88 18.71 17.58
CA LYS A 6 -9.56 18.44 16.31
C LYS A 6 -8.67 18.83 15.13
N GLN A 7 -7.97 19.96 15.24
CA GLN A 7 -7.04 20.42 14.24
C GLN A 7 -5.87 19.44 14.04
N LEU A 8 -5.31 18.88 15.12
CA LEU A 8 -4.26 17.85 15.02
C LEU A 8 -4.73 16.57 14.31
N LEU A 9 -5.98 16.13 14.55
CA LEU A 9 -6.54 14.97 13.84
C LEU A 9 -6.75 15.24 12.36
N VAL A 10 -7.20 16.45 11.99
CA VAL A 10 -7.37 16.86 10.58
C VAL A 10 -6.02 16.95 9.88
N GLU A 11 -4.98 17.47 10.53
CA GLU A 11 -3.61 17.51 9.98
C GLU A 11 -3.04 16.11 9.75
N GLN A 12 -3.26 15.20 10.71
CA GLN A 12 -2.90 13.78 10.57
C GLN A 12 -3.66 13.12 9.41
N TRP A 13 -4.96 13.39 9.29
CA TRP A 13 -5.79 12.89 8.18
C TRP A 13 -5.24 13.33 6.83
N HIS A 14 -4.94 14.62 6.66
CA HIS A 14 -4.34 15.15 5.43
C HIS A 14 -3.00 14.48 5.10
N THR A 15 -2.13 14.32 6.10
CA THR A 15 -0.82 13.70 5.93
C THR A 15 -0.94 12.24 5.48
N LEU A 16 -1.83 11.47 6.12
CA LEU A 16 -2.06 10.07 5.77
C LEU A 16 -2.70 9.92 4.39
N HIS A 17 -3.65 10.79 4.04
CA HIS A 17 -4.28 10.80 2.73
C HIS A 17 -3.26 11.06 1.61
N ASN A 18 -2.38 12.06 1.79
CA ASN A 18 -1.31 12.32 0.83
C ASN A 18 -0.33 11.13 0.69
N ASN A 19 0.00 10.47 1.81
CA ASN A 19 0.83 9.25 1.77
C ASN A 19 0.13 8.10 1.04
N HIS A 20 -1.18 7.93 1.23
CA HIS A 20 -1.99 6.94 0.52
C HIS A 20 -1.91 7.13 -1.00
N GLU A 21 -2.11 8.35 -1.49
CA GLU A 21 -2.00 8.68 -2.92
C GLU A 21 -0.57 8.51 -3.45
N THR A 22 0.43 8.82 -2.62
CA THR A 22 1.84 8.61 -2.98
C THR A 22 2.16 7.14 -3.23
N TYR A 23 1.55 6.20 -2.49
CA TYR A 23 1.72 4.76 -2.76
C TYR A 23 1.13 4.34 -4.12
N GLU A 24 0.04 4.95 -4.59
CA GLU A 24 -0.49 4.71 -5.93
C GLU A 24 0.48 5.19 -7.01
N ASN A 25 1.05 6.38 -6.85
CA ASN A 25 2.03 6.93 -7.78
C ASN A 25 3.27 6.03 -7.88
N TYR A 26 3.76 5.55 -6.74
CA TYR A 26 4.88 4.61 -6.71
C TYR A 26 4.52 3.27 -7.36
N ALA A 27 3.34 2.70 -7.08
CA ALA A 27 2.87 1.48 -7.74
C ALA A 27 2.84 1.63 -9.27
N LEU A 28 2.40 2.78 -9.79
CA LEU A 28 2.43 3.08 -11.22
C LEU A 28 3.87 3.12 -11.76
N ILE A 29 4.81 3.77 -11.03
CA ILE A 29 6.22 3.83 -11.42
C ILE A 29 6.83 2.42 -11.52
N ILE A 30 6.54 1.54 -10.55
CA ILE A 30 6.99 0.14 -10.62
C ILE A 30 6.47 -0.55 -11.89
N LYS A 31 5.20 -0.36 -12.26
CA LYS A 31 4.62 -0.98 -13.47
C LYS A 31 5.31 -0.50 -14.75
N LEU A 32 5.59 0.79 -14.83
CA LEU A 32 6.30 1.37 -15.97
C LEU A 32 7.74 0.86 -16.08
N ILE A 33 8.43 0.73 -14.94
CA ILE A 33 9.78 0.14 -14.88
C ILE A 33 9.75 -1.33 -15.29
N ALA A 34 8.80 -2.11 -14.78
CA ALA A 34 8.65 -3.54 -15.14
C ALA A 34 8.37 -3.72 -16.64
N THR A 35 7.53 -2.87 -17.22
CA THR A 35 7.25 -2.86 -18.66
C THR A 35 8.50 -2.54 -19.46
N THR A 36 9.24 -1.52 -19.03
CA THR A 36 10.50 -1.09 -19.67
C THR A 36 11.53 -2.21 -19.63
N ILE A 37 11.74 -2.84 -18.47
CA ILE A 37 12.67 -3.96 -18.30
C ILE A 37 12.27 -5.15 -19.18
N THR A 38 10.97 -5.42 -19.36
CA THR A 38 10.51 -6.48 -20.26
C THR A 38 10.91 -6.18 -21.71
N LEU A 39 10.73 -4.94 -22.18
CA LEU A 39 11.14 -4.53 -23.52
C LEU A 39 12.67 -4.61 -23.71
N PHE A 40 13.44 -4.21 -22.71
CA PHE A 40 14.90 -4.34 -22.72
C PHE A 40 15.32 -5.82 -22.74
N ALA A 41 14.73 -6.65 -21.89
CA ALA A 41 15.02 -8.08 -21.85
C ALA A 41 14.80 -8.74 -23.21
N PHE A 42 13.69 -8.40 -23.87
CA PHE A 42 13.41 -8.87 -25.23
C PHE A 42 14.43 -8.36 -26.25
N THR A 43 14.74 -7.06 -26.26
CA THR A 43 15.68 -6.44 -27.21
C THR A 43 17.09 -7.01 -27.12
N PHE A 44 17.54 -7.33 -25.90
CA PHE A 44 18.88 -7.85 -25.62
C PHE A 44 18.92 -9.37 -25.47
N SER A 45 17.81 -10.08 -25.74
CA SER A 45 17.70 -11.53 -25.60
C SER A 45 18.17 -12.04 -24.23
N VAL A 46 17.79 -11.32 -23.16
CA VAL A 46 18.07 -11.73 -21.79
C VAL A 46 17.35 -13.05 -21.50
N ALA A 47 18.03 -13.95 -20.80
CA ALA A 47 17.48 -15.26 -20.46
C ALA A 47 16.08 -15.16 -19.83
N THR A 48 15.11 -15.87 -20.41
CA THR A 48 13.69 -15.89 -19.99
C THR A 48 13.54 -16.04 -18.48
N PHE A 49 14.25 -17.00 -17.87
CA PHE A 49 14.18 -17.25 -16.43
C PHE A 49 14.60 -16.04 -15.58
N VAL A 50 15.62 -15.29 -16.03
CA VAL A 50 16.09 -14.07 -15.34
C VAL A 50 15.01 -12.98 -15.42
N THR A 51 14.42 -12.79 -16.60
CA THR A 51 13.35 -11.80 -16.80
C THR A 51 12.12 -12.13 -15.95
N LEU A 52 11.70 -13.40 -15.89
CA LEU A 52 10.58 -13.85 -15.05
C LEU A 52 10.84 -13.60 -13.56
N LEU A 53 12.06 -13.88 -13.07
CA LEU A 53 12.42 -13.59 -11.68
C LEU A 53 12.38 -12.10 -11.37
N ILE A 54 12.89 -11.25 -12.26
CA ILE A 54 12.86 -9.80 -12.08
C ILE A 54 11.41 -9.30 -12.04
N LEU A 55 10.55 -9.78 -12.94
CA LEU A 55 9.12 -9.43 -12.93
C LEU A 55 8.41 -9.90 -11.66
N ALA A 56 8.74 -11.10 -11.15
CA ALA A 56 8.21 -11.58 -9.89
C ALA A 56 8.62 -10.69 -8.70
N ILE A 57 9.85 -10.16 -8.70
CA ILE A 57 10.32 -9.22 -7.67
C ILE A 57 9.50 -7.91 -7.72
N PHE A 58 9.33 -7.32 -8.91
CA PHE A 58 8.51 -6.12 -9.05
C PHE A 58 7.07 -6.33 -8.62
N TRP A 59 6.48 -7.48 -8.98
CA TRP A 59 5.12 -7.84 -8.60
C TRP A 59 4.97 -7.96 -7.08
N LEU A 60 5.88 -8.66 -6.41
CA LEU A 60 5.86 -8.76 -4.96
C LEU A 60 6.11 -7.40 -4.29
N GLN A 61 6.98 -6.56 -4.85
CA GLN A 61 7.23 -5.22 -4.34
C GLN A 61 5.99 -4.33 -4.42
N GLU A 62 5.22 -4.38 -5.51
CA GLU A 62 3.93 -3.69 -5.58
C GLU A 62 2.96 -4.21 -4.51
N GLY A 63 2.87 -5.53 -4.31
CA GLY A 63 2.02 -6.11 -3.27
C GLY A 63 2.37 -5.63 -1.85
N ILE A 64 3.66 -5.44 -1.57
CA ILE A 64 4.14 -4.83 -0.32
C ILE A 64 3.64 -3.38 -0.20
N TRP A 65 3.77 -2.56 -1.25
CA TRP A 65 3.24 -1.20 -1.23
C TRP A 65 1.72 -1.16 -1.07
N LYS A 66 0.97 -2.04 -1.74
CA LYS A 66 -0.48 -2.15 -1.56
C LYS A 66 -0.88 -2.56 -0.14
N THR A 67 -0.03 -3.32 0.54
CA THR A 67 -0.24 -3.64 1.95
C THR A 67 -0.06 -2.42 2.85
N PHE A 68 0.99 -1.62 2.64
CA PHE A 68 1.16 -0.36 3.37
C PHE A 68 0.07 0.67 3.07
N GLN A 69 -0.37 0.73 1.81
CA GLN A 69 -1.49 1.57 1.40
C GLN A 69 -2.79 1.16 2.11
N GLN A 70 -3.09 -0.16 2.17
CA GLN A 70 -4.26 -0.66 2.90
C GLN A 70 -4.21 -0.30 4.39
N ARG A 71 -3.04 -0.41 5.03
CA ARG A 71 -2.87 -0.04 6.44
C ARG A 71 -3.07 1.46 6.67
N THR A 72 -2.60 2.29 5.73
CA THR A 72 -2.84 3.73 5.74
C THR A 72 -4.33 4.04 5.57
N ALA A 73 -5.03 3.36 4.65
CA ALA A 73 -6.47 3.52 4.46
C ALA A 73 -7.26 3.19 5.75
N ASN A 74 -6.92 2.08 6.42
CA ASN A 74 -7.56 1.73 7.69
C ASN A 74 -7.33 2.80 8.78
N ALA A 75 -6.15 3.41 8.79
CA ALA A 75 -5.82 4.49 9.72
C ALA A 75 -6.60 5.78 9.43
N ILE A 76 -6.78 6.11 8.15
CA ILE A 76 -7.61 7.23 7.70
C ILE A 76 -9.05 7.04 8.18
N ILE A 77 -9.64 5.86 7.94
CA ILE A 77 -11.00 5.53 8.38
C ILE A 77 -11.14 5.69 9.90
N ALA A 78 -10.17 5.18 10.67
CA ALA A 78 -10.22 5.31 12.13
C ALA A 78 -10.08 6.75 12.64
N ILE A 79 -9.48 7.66 11.87
CA ILE A 79 -9.47 9.09 12.17
C ILE A 79 -10.81 9.73 11.77
N GLU A 80 -11.37 9.35 10.62
CA GLU A 80 -12.69 9.80 10.16
C GLU A 80 -13.79 9.44 11.16
N ASP A 81 -13.79 8.21 11.68
CA ASP A 81 -14.71 7.75 12.71
C ASP A 81 -14.63 8.63 13.97
N LYS A 82 -13.42 9.00 14.41
CA LYS A 82 -13.22 9.91 15.55
C LYS A 82 -13.69 11.34 15.27
N LEU A 83 -13.50 11.83 14.05
CA LEU A 83 -13.95 13.15 13.64
C LEU A 83 -15.48 13.23 13.49
N ALA A 84 -16.14 12.10 13.24
CA ALA A 84 -17.58 11.99 13.08
C ALA A 84 -18.37 11.91 14.42
N LEU A 85 -17.69 11.64 15.54
CA LEU A 85 -18.33 11.60 16.87
C LEU A 85 -18.97 12.95 17.27
N ASN A 86 -20.10 12.93 17.98
CA ASN A 86 -20.76 14.15 18.45
C ASN A 86 -20.03 14.81 19.63
N GLU A 87 -20.25 16.11 19.90
CA GLU A 87 -19.56 16.87 20.96
C GLU A 87 -19.66 16.26 22.37
N VAL A 88 -20.71 15.47 22.63
CA VAL A 88 -20.92 14.76 23.91
C VAL A 88 -20.04 13.50 24.01
N GLU A 89 -19.85 12.78 22.91
CA GLU A 89 -19.02 11.57 22.80
C GLU A 89 -17.52 11.91 22.67
N GLN A 90 -17.22 13.11 22.20
CA GLN A 90 -15.85 13.60 22.02
C GLN A 90 -15.11 13.93 23.33
N LYS A 91 -15.78 14.04 24.48
CA LYS A 91 -15.15 14.50 25.73
C LYS A 91 -14.06 13.57 26.30
N ASP A 92 -14.13 12.26 26.04
CA ASP A 92 -13.15 11.28 26.56
C ASP A 92 -12.15 10.76 25.51
N GLU A 93 -12.54 10.66 24.23
CA GLU A 93 -11.69 10.06 23.18
C GLU A 93 -11.07 11.06 22.17
N SER A 94 -11.66 12.25 21.98
CA SER A 94 -11.26 13.19 20.91
C SER A 94 -9.89 13.85 21.12
N ASN A 95 -9.32 13.77 22.33
CA ASN A 95 -8.09 14.50 22.65
C ASN A 95 -6.80 13.70 22.37
N LYS A 96 -6.91 12.46 21.88
CA LYS A 96 -5.76 11.59 21.69
C LYS A 96 -5.39 11.49 20.21
N PRO A 97 -4.14 11.84 19.83
CA PRO A 97 -3.66 11.65 18.46
C PRO A 97 -3.75 10.17 18.06
N TYR A 98 -3.92 9.90 16.76
CA TYR A 98 -3.97 8.54 16.26
C TYR A 98 -2.54 7.99 16.12
N LEU A 99 -2.14 7.12 17.05
CA LEU A 99 -0.78 6.56 17.11
C LEU A 99 -0.66 5.31 16.23
N LEU A 100 -0.60 5.50 14.91
CA LEU A 100 -0.56 4.43 13.90
C LEU A 100 0.42 3.30 14.24
N TYR A 101 1.69 3.65 14.50
CA TYR A 101 2.74 2.66 14.74
C TYR A 101 2.57 1.92 16.06
N LYS A 102 2.04 2.60 17.09
CA LYS A 102 1.78 1.97 18.39
C LYS A 102 0.63 0.98 18.27
N GLN A 103 -0.46 1.39 17.64
CA GLN A 103 -1.59 0.49 17.35
C GLN A 103 -1.18 -0.68 16.48
N TRP A 104 -0.33 -0.48 15.47
CA TRP A 104 0.19 -1.58 14.66
C TRP A 104 1.07 -2.53 15.47
N GLN A 105 1.94 -2.01 16.34
CA GLN A 105 2.80 -2.82 17.19
C GLN A 105 1.99 -3.66 18.19
N ASP A 106 0.97 -3.06 18.82
CA ASP A 106 0.10 -3.72 19.79
C ASP A 106 -0.78 -4.80 19.15
N ASN A 107 -1.18 -4.58 17.88
CA ASN A 107 -2.02 -5.51 17.11
C ASN A 107 -1.23 -6.32 16.06
N ARG A 108 0.10 -6.38 16.19
CA ARG A 108 0.95 -6.91 15.13
C ARG A 108 0.60 -8.38 14.85
N PRO A 109 0.20 -8.73 13.62
CA PRO A 109 -0.07 -10.11 13.28
C PRO A 109 1.20 -10.95 13.36
N ASN A 110 1.05 -12.23 13.72
CA ASN A 110 2.15 -13.20 13.60
C ASN A 110 2.69 -13.27 12.17
N THR A 111 3.96 -13.65 12.01
CA THR A 111 4.68 -13.67 10.72
C THR A 111 3.91 -14.37 9.60
N LYS A 112 3.23 -15.48 9.88
CA LYS A 112 2.41 -16.20 8.90
C LYS A 112 1.27 -15.33 8.33
N LYS A 113 0.60 -14.57 9.20
CA LYS A 113 -0.47 -13.65 8.77
C LYS A 113 0.08 -12.47 7.98
N LEU A 114 1.26 -11.95 8.35
CA LEU A 114 1.93 -10.88 7.60
C LEU A 114 2.27 -11.34 6.17
N ILE A 115 2.83 -12.54 6.02
CA ILE A 115 3.12 -13.11 4.69
C ILE A 115 1.83 -13.27 3.89
N ALA A 116 0.77 -13.80 4.51
CA ALA A 116 -0.53 -13.95 3.85
C ALA A 116 -1.12 -12.60 3.41
N GLU A 117 -0.95 -11.54 4.21
CA GLU A 117 -1.37 -10.17 3.87
C GLU A 117 -0.63 -9.64 2.64
N TYR A 118 0.70 -9.81 2.58
CA TYR A 118 1.49 -9.42 1.41
C TYR A 118 1.06 -10.18 0.16
N VAL A 119 0.93 -11.51 0.25
CA VAL A 119 0.51 -12.35 -0.89
C VAL A 119 -0.89 -11.98 -1.35
N SER A 120 -1.84 -11.79 -0.44
CA SER A 120 -3.22 -11.41 -0.77
C SER A 120 -3.26 -10.06 -1.49
N ASN A 121 -2.47 -9.08 -1.04
CA ASN A 121 -2.38 -7.78 -1.73
C ASN A 121 -1.70 -7.89 -3.10
N SER A 122 -0.70 -8.77 -3.28
CA SER A 122 -0.12 -9.05 -4.61
C SER A 122 -1.12 -9.66 -5.58
N LEU A 123 -2.12 -10.39 -5.09
CA LEU A 123 -3.15 -11.06 -5.89
C LEU A 123 -4.37 -10.17 -6.18
N LYS A 124 -4.37 -8.89 -5.78
CA LYS A 124 -5.43 -7.96 -6.16
C LYS A 124 -5.44 -7.80 -7.69
N PRO A 125 -6.62 -7.79 -8.35
CA PRO A 125 -6.71 -7.64 -9.81
C PRO A 125 -5.95 -6.43 -10.37
N THR A 126 -5.95 -5.31 -9.64
CA THR A 126 -5.26 -4.07 -10.00
C THR A 126 -3.74 -4.17 -9.95
N VAL A 127 -3.20 -5.12 -9.18
CA VAL A 127 -1.77 -5.46 -9.12
C VAL A 127 -1.44 -6.50 -10.18
N MET A 128 -2.27 -7.53 -10.35
CA MET A 128 -2.00 -8.63 -11.30
C MET A 128 -2.06 -8.22 -12.76
N TYR A 129 -2.99 -7.33 -13.11
CA TYR A 129 -3.27 -6.91 -14.49
C TYR A 129 -2.04 -6.54 -15.32
N PRO A 130 -1.06 -5.74 -14.84
CA PRO A 130 0.16 -5.45 -15.59
C PRO A 130 1.13 -6.63 -15.68
N TYR A 131 1.26 -7.46 -14.64
CA TYR A 131 2.29 -8.51 -14.62
C TYR A 131 1.92 -9.75 -15.42
N LEU A 132 0.66 -10.18 -15.38
CA LEU A 132 0.25 -11.39 -16.11
C LEU A 132 0.52 -11.30 -17.62
N PRO A 133 0.17 -10.21 -18.32
CA PRO A 133 0.52 -10.02 -19.73
C PRO A 133 2.03 -9.98 -19.96
N LEU A 134 2.80 -9.30 -19.10
CA LEU A 134 4.26 -9.22 -19.23
C LEU A 134 4.91 -10.60 -19.08
N LEU A 135 4.47 -11.40 -18.10
CA LEU A 135 4.93 -12.78 -17.92
C LEU A 135 4.59 -13.63 -19.14
N LEU A 136 3.39 -13.50 -19.70
CA LEU A 136 2.99 -14.23 -20.91
C LEU A 136 3.85 -13.86 -22.12
N VAL A 137 4.14 -12.57 -22.33
CA VAL A 137 5.03 -12.12 -23.41
C VAL A 137 6.40 -12.77 -23.29
N VAL A 138 6.97 -12.79 -22.08
CA VAL A 138 8.29 -13.38 -21.82
C VAL A 138 8.32 -14.90 -22.01
N ILE A 139 7.19 -15.60 -21.82
CA ILE A 139 7.12 -17.06 -22.01
C ILE A 139 6.96 -17.43 -23.48
N ILE A 140 6.21 -16.63 -24.24
CA ILE A 140 5.89 -16.91 -25.65
C ILE A 140 7.08 -16.59 -26.57
N PHE A 141 7.85 -15.56 -26.23
CA PHE A 141 8.94 -15.01 -27.05
C PHE A 141 10.28 -15.12 -26.35
#